data_AF-A0A170VGW2-F1
#
_entry.id   AF-A0A170VGW2-F1
#
_cell.length_a   1.000
_cell.length_b   1.000
_cell.length_c   1.000
_cell.angle_alpha   90.00
_cell.angle_beta   90.00
_cell.angle_gamma   90.00
#
_symmetry.space_group_name_H-M   'P 1'
#
loop_
_entity.id
_entity.type
_entity.pdbx_description
1 polymer ?
#
loop_
_entity_poly.entity_id
_entity_poly.type
_entity_poly.pdbx_seq_one_letter_code
_entity_poly.pdbx_strand_id
1 'polypeptide(L)'
;KKNEEEEDDNFWSQVHGNCPEVRIELAKNRRRREKAKQEKKPPKKKPRRLFNDNGEPLNVNQPKIQFTLDDDYWNSLYTLDVAVYKHLDIALINADVNPFYVRVVIKGKILQLRLDEEVCPDKSIAKRSQTTGHLVINMPKVKE
;
A
#
# COMPACT_ATOMS: atom_id res chain seq x y z
N LYS A 1 -28.53 -15.15 -12.63
CA LYS A 1 -27.05 -15.00 -12.70
C LYS A 1 -26.43 -15.72 -13.90
N LYS A 2 -26.44 -17.05 -14.02
CA LYS A 2 -25.80 -17.73 -15.17
C LYS A 2 -26.45 -17.37 -16.53
N ASN A 3 -27.78 -17.38 -16.60
CA ASN A 3 -28.51 -16.93 -17.81
C ASN A 3 -28.28 -15.46 -18.16
N GLU A 4 -28.18 -14.56 -17.17
CA GLU A 4 -28.05 -13.12 -17.43
C GLU A 4 -26.67 -12.74 -17.98
N GLU A 5 -25.60 -13.42 -17.55
CA GLU A 5 -24.25 -13.20 -18.08
C GLU A 5 -24.11 -13.76 -19.51
N GLU A 6 -24.75 -14.90 -19.80
CA GLU A 6 -24.82 -15.50 -21.14
C GLU A 6 -25.64 -14.64 -22.13
N GLU A 7 -26.74 -14.03 -21.68
CA GLU A 7 -27.55 -13.10 -22.48
C GLU A 7 -26.79 -11.79 -22.81
N ASP A 8 -26.04 -11.26 -21.85
CA ASP A 8 -25.24 -10.04 -22.04
C ASP A 8 -24.09 -10.29 -23.03
N ASP A 9 -23.40 -11.43 -22.92
CA ASP A 9 -22.35 -11.81 -23.87
C ASP A 9 -22.90 -12.08 -25.28
N ASN A 10 -24.08 -12.69 -25.39
CA ASN A 10 -24.80 -12.81 -26.67
C ASN A 10 -25.16 -11.44 -27.25
N PHE A 11 -25.63 -10.50 -26.43
CA PHE A 11 -25.96 -9.14 -26.88
C PHE A 11 -24.74 -8.40 -27.47
N TRP A 12 -23.57 -8.51 -26.84
CA TRP A 12 -22.34 -7.82 -27.28
C TRP A 12 -21.63 -8.50 -28.45
N SER A 13 -21.83 -9.80 -28.66
CA SER A 13 -21.21 -10.57 -29.75
C SER A 13 -22.00 -10.50 -31.06
N GLN A 14 -23.28 -10.14 -31.00
CA GLN A 14 -24.11 -9.95 -32.19
C GLN A 14 -23.67 -8.73 -33.02
N VAL A 15 -23.72 -8.88 -34.35
CA VAL A 15 -23.52 -7.77 -35.29
C VAL A 15 -24.82 -6.97 -35.36
N HIS A 16 -24.73 -5.69 -35.00
CA HIS A 16 -25.86 -4.77 -34.95
C HIS A 16 -25.85 -3.81 -36.14
N GLY A 17 -27.03 -3.52 -36.69
CA GLY A 17 -27.17 -2.47 -37.71
C GLY A 17 -26.92 -1.08 -37.13
N ASN A 18 -26.37 -0.14 -37.92
CA ASN A 18 -26.07 1.22 -37.48
C ASN A 18 -27.32 2.14 -37.47
N CYS A 19 -28.39 1.69 -36.84
CA CYS A 19 -29.66 2.42 -36.75
C CYS A 19 -29.79 3.18 -35.41
N PRO A 20 -30.56 4.29 -35.36
CA PRO A 20 -30.72 5.09 -34.14
C PRO A 20 -31.25 4.32 -32.93
N GLU A 21 -32.22 3.42 -33.16
CA GLU A 21 -32.82 2.60 -32.09
C GLU A 21 -31.79 1.67 -31.44
N VAL A 22 -30.98 1.00 -32.26
CA VAL A 22 -29.94 0.07 -31.80
C VAL A 22 -28.85 0.82 -31.02
N ARG A 23 -28.49 2.04 -31.45
CA ARG A 23 -27.57 2.91 -30.69
C ARG A 23 -28.10 3.27 -29.30
N ILE A 24 -29.40 3.53 -29.17
CA ILE A 24 -30.03 3.83 -27.87
C ILE A 24 -29.97 2.60 -26.96
N GLU A 25 -30.21 1.41 -27.50
CA GLU A 25 -30.17 0.15 -26.76
C GLU A 25 -28.75 -0.20 -26.27
N LEU A 26 -27.75 -0.09 -27.15
CA LEU A 26 -26.33 -0.21 -26.80
C LEU A 26 -25.93 0.76 -25.67
N ALA A 27 -26.40 2.01 -25.73
CA ALA A 27 -26.13 3.01 -24.69
C ALA A 27 -26.78 2.63 -23.35
N LYS A 28 -27.99 2.06 -23.35
CA LYS A 28 -28.67 1.57 -22.14
C LYS A 28 -27.92 0.40 -21.51
N ASN A 29 -27.54 -0.61 -22.29
CA ASN A 29 -26.81 -1.78 -21.77
C ASN A 29 -25.40 -1.40 -21.29
N ARG A 30 -24.69 -0.50 -21.98
CA ARG A 30 -23.42 0.04 -21.49
C ARG A 30 -23.56 0.71 -20.13
N ARG A 31 -24.58 1.56 -19.94
CA ARG A 31 -24.85 2.22 -18.65
C ARG A 31 -25.17 1.21 -17.54
N ARG A 32 -25.95 0.16 -17.84
CA ARG A 32 -26.22 -0.94 -16.89
C ARG A 32 -24.94 -1.65 -16.47
N ARG A 33 -24.07 -1.99 -17.42
CA ARG A 33 -22.79 -2.66 -17.18
C ARG A 33 -21.81 -1.78 -16.39
N GLU A 34 -21.77 -0.48 -16.66
CA GLU A 34 -20.99 0.50 -15.89
C GLU A 34 -21.47 0.60 -14.43
N LYS A 35 -22.79 0.67 -14.19
CA LYS A 35 -23.37 0.64 -12.84
C LYS A 35 -23.04 -0.66 -12.09
N ALA A 36 -23.23 -1.81 -12.74
CA ALA A 36 -22.91 -3.11 -12.16
C ALA A 36 -21.40 -3.26 -11.83
N LYS A 37 -20.51 -2.69 -12.65
CA LYS A 37 -19.06 -2.63 -12.37
C LYS A 37 -18.74 -1.73 -11.18
N GLN A 38 -19.43 -0.61 -11.01
CA GLN A 38 -19.23 0.28 -9.85
C GLN A 38 -19.74 -0.37 -8.55
N GLU A 39 -20.82 -1.15 -8.61
CA GLU A 39 -21.36 -1.88 -7.46
C GLU A 39 -20.50 -3.10 -7.06
N LYS A 40 -19.83 -3.75 -8.02
CA LYS A 40 -18.85 -4.81 -7.76
C LYS A 40 -17.58 -4.20 -7.14
N LYS A 41 -17.56 -4.06 -5.81
CA LYS A 41 -16.36 -3.69 -5.05
C LYS A 41 -15.22 -4.66 -5.41
N PRO A 42 -14.00 -4.16 -5.69
CA PRO A 42 -12.87 -5.04 -5.98
C PRO A 42 -12.66 -6.01 -4.79
N PRO A 43 -12.25 -7.26 -5.05
CA PRO A 43 -12.02 -8.23 -3.99
C PRO A 43 -11.03 -7.63 -2.98
N LYS A 44 -11.43 -7.55 -1.71
CA LYS A 44 -10.55 -7.09 -0.63
C LYS A 44 -9.36 -8.04 -0.58
N LYS A 45 -8.16 -7.54 -0.89
CA LYS A 45 -6.93 -8.33 -0.75
C LYS A 45 -6.85 -8.82 0.70
N LYS A 46 -6.55 -10.10 0.89
CA LYS A 46 -6.35 -10.66 2.25
C LYS A 46 -5.32 -9.80 2.99
N PRO A 47 -5.55 -9.45 4.26
CA PRO A 47 -4.55 -8.73 5.05
C PRO A 47 -3.27 -9.58 5.07
N ARG A 48 -2.14 -8.97 4.70
CA ARG A 48 -0.86 -9.68 4.74
C ARG A 48 -0.48 -9.93 6.19
N ARG A 49 0.02 -11.12 6.48
CA ARG A 49 0.58 -11.47 7.80
C ARG A 49 1.82 -10.60 8.03
N LEU A 50 1.84 -9.84 9.14
CA LEU A 50 2.98 -9.01 9.56
C LEU A 50 3.88 -9.74 10.57
N PHE A 51 3.36 -10.80 11.17
CA PHE A 51 4.04 -11.62 12.17
C PHE A 51 3.92 -13.10 11.77
N ASN A 52 4.96 -13.85 12.11
CA ASN A 52 4.95 -15.30 12.04
C ASN A 52 4.06 -15.90 13.14
N ASP A 53 3.79 -17.20 13.06
CA ASP A 53 3.06 -17.93 14.11
C ASP A 53 3.78 -17.87 15.47
N ASN A 54 5.10 -17.67 15.45
CA ASN A 54 5.96 -17.50 16.63
C ASN A 54 5.97 -16.06 17.18
N GLY A 55 5.23 -15.12 16.59
CA GLY A 55 5.21 -13.72 17.02
C GLY A 55 6.39 -12.86 16.54
N GLU A 56 7.33 -13.43 15.78
CA GLU A 56 8.44 -12.66 15.21
C GLU A 56 7.96 -11.73 14.07
N PRO A 57 8.49 -10.49 14.00
CA PRO A 57 8.15 -9.54 12.95
C PRO A 57 8.71 -9.99 11.59
N LEU A 58 7.90 -9.85 10.55
CA LEU A 58 8.29 -10.10 9.16
C LEU A 58 8.70 -8.81 8.44
N ASN A 59 9.61 -8.96 7.48
CA ASN A 59 9.97 -7.91 6.53
C ASN A 59 8.91 -7.82 5.43
N VAL A 60 8.24 -6.67 5.31
CA VAL A 60 7.13 -6.46 4.39
C VAL A 60 7.27 -5.09 3.73
N ASN A 61 7.29 -5.05 2.39
CA ASN A 61 7.25 -3.80 1.62
C ASN A 61 6.02 -3.78 0.69
N GLN A 62 4.83 -3.51 1.24
CA GLN A 62 3.61 -3.36 0.43
C GLN A 62 3.65 -2.19 -0.56
N PRO A 63 4.20 -1.00 -0.23
CA PRO A 63 4.26 0.10 -1.19
C PRO A 63 5.27 -0.14 -2.31
N LYS A 64 6.19 -1.11 -2.17
CA LYS A 64 7.34 -1.33 -3.05
C LYS A 64 8.18 -0.05 -3.19
N ILE A 65 8.39 0.61 -2.05
CA ILE A 65 9.16 1.83 -1.98
C ILE A 65 10.64 1.49 -1.79
N GLN A 66 11.51 2.35 -2.28
CA GLN A 66 12.94 2.20 -2.03
C GLN A 66 13.23 2.67 -0.60
N PHE A 67 14.07 1.90 0.09
CA PHE A 67 14.52 2.22 1.43
C PHE A 67 15.97 1.78 1.58
N THR A 68 16.69 2.46 2.45
CA THR A 68 18.05 2.15 2.86
C THR A 68 18.07 2.11 4.38
N LEU A 69 18.56 1.02 4.95
CA LEU A 69 18.76 0.89 6.39
C LEU A 69 20.26 0.81 6.63
N ASP A 70 20.82 1.87 7.19
CA ASP A 70 22.23 1.96 7.56
C ASP A 70 22.38 1.63 9.05
N ASP A 71 23.33 0.73 9.35
CA ASP A 71 23.73 0.37 10.71
C ASP A 71 25.09 1.02 11.03
N ASP A 72 25.07 2.13 11.75
CA ASP A 72 26.28 2.76 12.25
C ASP A 72 26.74 2.08 13.54
N TYR A 73 27.64 1.12 13.41
CA TYR A 73 28.22 0.39 14.54
C TYR A 73 28.89 1.31 15.57
N TRP A 74 29.58 2.37 15.13
CA TRP A 74 30.33 3.28 16.01
C TRP A 74 29.44 4.20 16.84
N ASN A 75 28.31 4.63 16.27
CA ASN A 75 27.40 5.57 16.91
C ASN A 75 26.21 4.86 17.56
N SER A 76 26.18 3.52 17.52
CA SER A 76 25.06 2.70 17.97
C SER A 76 23.72 3.23 17.42
N LEU A 77 23.67 3.55 16.12
CA LEU A 77 22.54 4.23 15.50
C LEU A 77 22.09 3.50 14.24
N TYR A 78 20.80 3.15 14.19
CA TYR A 78 20.16 2.77 12.92
C TYR A 78 19.59 4.01 12.25
N THR A 79 19.90 4.17 10.97
CA THR A 79 19.31 5.22 10.13
C THR A 79 18.51 4.57 9.01
N LEU A 80 17.19 4.75 9.03
CA LEU A 80 16.31 4.27 7.96
C LEU A 80 15.91 5.45 7.08
N ASP A 81 16.39 5.47 5.83
CA ASP A 81 15.89 6.37 4.79
C ASP A 81 14.82 5.66 3.96
N VAL A 82 13.64 6.26 3.86
CA VAL A 82 12.53 5.78 3.04
C VAL A 82 12.21 6.85 2.00
N ALA A 83 12.31 6.49 0.72
CA ALA A 83 12.05 7.40 -0.39
C ALA A 83 10.53 7.62 -0.60
N VAL A 84 9.90 8.40 0.28
CA VAL A 84 8.46 8.71 0.21
C VAL A 84 8.17 9.72 -0.91
N TYR A 85 6.95 9.68 -1.47
CA TYR A 85 6.55 10.59 -2.54
C TYR A 85 6.57 12.07 -2.08
N LYS A 86 7.20 12.93 -2.89
CA LYS A 86 7.34 14.38 -2.64
C LYS A 86 6.02 15.08 -2.27
N HIS A 87 4.96 14.79 -3.01
CA HIS A 87 3.64 15.43 -2.83
C HIS A 87 2.69 14.64 -1.92
N LEU A 88 3.18 13.64 -1.17
CA LEU A 88 2.34 12.97 -0.18
C LEU A 88 2.11 13.89 1.02
N ASP A 89 0.90 13.89 1.57
CA ASP A 89 0.64 14.60 2.83
C ASP A 89 1.28 13.86 4.01
N ILE A 90 1.79 14.60 4.99
CA ILE A 90 2.32 14.06 6.25
C ILE A 90 1.24 13.28 6.99
N ALA A 91 -0.03 13.72 6.91
CA ALA A 91 -1.16 13.03 7.54
C ALA A 91 -1.39 11.59 7.01
N LEU A 92 -0.84 11.26 5.83
CA LEU A 92 -0.94 9.93 5.22
C LEU A 92 0.27 9.04 5.51
N ILE A 93 1.18 9.51 6.36
CA ILE A 93 2.39 8.82 6.80
C ILE A 93 2.27 8.61 8.30
N ASN A 94 2.36 7.36 8.75
CA ASN A 94 2.54 7.04 10.15
C ASN A 94 3.84 6.24 10.32
N ALA A 95 4.68 6.62 11.27
CA ALA A 95 5.94 5.96 11.56
C ALA A 95 5.93 5.48 13.02
N ASP A 96 5.86 4.17 13.19
CA ASP A 96 5.86 3.50 14.49
C ASP A 96 7.20 2.78 14.67
N VAL A 97 7.97 3.19 15.68
CA VAL A 97 9.23 2.53 16.04
C VAL A 97 8.96 1.61 17.23
N ASN A 98 9.34 0.33 17.09
CA ASN A 98 9.34 -0.64 18.18
C ASN A 98 10.77 -1.16 18.38
N PRO A 99 11.08 -1.75 19.55
CA PRO A 99 12.44 -2.22 19.85
C PRO A 99 13.01 -3.18 18.81
N PHE A 100 12.20 -4.09 18.26
CA PHE A 100 12.65 -5.13 17.32
C PHE A 100 12.16 -4.95 15.88
N TYR A 101 11.37 -3.91 15.61
CA TYR A 101 10.90 -3.64 14.26
C TYR A 101 10.49 -2.19 14.09
N VAL A 102 10.62 -1.69 12.87
CA VAL A 102 10.11 -0.39 12.47
C VAL A 102 8.98 -0.57 11.47
N ARG A 103 7.88 0.16 11.66
CA ARG A 103 6.70 0.12 10.81
C ARG A 103 6.40 1.51 10.28
N VAL A 104 6.33 1.64 8.96
CA VAL A 104 5.92 2.87 8.28
C VAL A 104 4.68 2.58 7.46
N VAL A 105 3.58 3.23 7.79
CA VAL A 105 2.32 3.17 7.04
C VAL A 105 2.26 4.35 6.08
N ILE A 106 2.27 4.07 4.78
CA ILE A 106 2.24 5.07 3.72
C ILE A 106 0.96 4.86 2.92
N LYS A 107 0.00 5.79 3.01
CA LYS A 107 -1.30 5.71 2.30
C LYS A 107 -2.02 4.36 2.53
N GLY A 108 -2.01 3.89 3.77
CA GLY A 108 -2.61 2.60 4.16
C GLY A 108 -1.85 1.35 3.71
N LYS A 109 -0.66 1.50 3.10
CA LYS A 109 0.26 0.39 2.81
C LYS A 109 1.35 0.31 3.86
N ILE A 110 1.67 -0.90 4.29
CA ILE A 110 2.62 -1.13 5.37
C ILE A 110 3.99 -1.46 4.80
N LEU A 111 5.00 -0.71 5.25
CA LEU A 111 6.41 -1.07 5.22
C LEU A 111 6.78 -1.49 6.64
N GLN A 112 7.25 -2.71 6.84
CA GLN A 112 7.73 -3.20 8.12
C GLN A 112 9.10 -3.84 7.91
N LEU A 113 10.06 -3.48 8.76
CA LEU A 113 11.40 -4.05 8.77
C LEU A 113 11.70 -4.54 10.18
N ARG A 114 12.16 -5.79 10.30
CA ARG A 114 12.74 -6.36 11.51
C ARG A 114 14.13 -5.76 11.72
N LEU A 115 14.42 -5.45 12.97
CA LEU A 115 15.74 -5.03 13.43
C LEU A 115 16.38 -6.23 14.14
N ASP A 116 17.69 -6.39 13.95
CA ASP A 116 18.46 -7.46 14.60
C ASP A 116 18.84 -7.10 16.04
N GLU A 117 19.00 -5.81 16.32
CA GLU A 117 19.29 -5.28 17.65
C GLU A 117 18.16 -4.40 18.18
N GLU A 118 18.04 -4.34 19.50
CA GLU A 118 17.04 -3.53 20.17
C GLU A 118 17.34 -2.03 20.04
N VAL A 119 16.31 -1.26 19.69
CA VAL A 119 16.36 0.21 19.63
C VAL A 119 15.54 0.86 20.73
N CYS A 120 15.96 2.06 21.14
CA CYS A 120 15.25 2.89 22.10
C CYS A 120 14.22 3.76 21.36
N PRO A 121 12.90 3.44 21.45
CA PRO A 121 11.88 4.19 20.73
C PRO A 121 11.76 5.64 21.24
N ASP A 122 12.01 5.88 22.53
CA ASP A 122 11.85 7.21 23.15
C ASP A 122 12.83 8.25 22.61
N LYS A 123 14.04 7.82 22.23
CA LYS A 123 15.08 8.67 21.64
C LYS A 123 15.05 8.66 20.11
N SER A 124 14.13 7.90 19.51
CA SER A 124 14.04 7.81 18.05
C SER A 124 13.38 9.05 17.45
N ILE A 125 13.93 9.54 16.34
CA ILE A 125 13.42 10.76 15.68
C ILE A 125 13.15 10.45 14.21
N ALA A 126 11.92 10.71 13.76
CA ALA A 126 11.54 10.67 12.37
C ALA A 126 11.47 12.09 11.79
N LYS A 127 12.20 12.35 10.71
CA LYS A 127 12.20 13.63 9.98
C LYS A 127 11.84 13.40 8.53
N ARG A 128 10.97 14.25 8.01
CA ARG A 128 10.61 14.25 6.60
C ARG A 128 11.16 15.48 5.91
N SER A 129 11.82 15.29 4.78
CA SER A 129 12.23 16.37 3.90
C SER A 129 11.07 16.80 3.02
N GLN A 130 10.69 18.09 3.10
CA GLN A 130 9.65 18.65 2.22
C GLN A 130 10.12 18.76 0.76
N THR A 131 11.42 18.97 0.54
CA THR A 131 11.99 19.19 -0.79
C THR A 131 12.16 17.90 -1.58
N THR A 132 12.70 16.86 -0.93
CA THR A 132 13.00 15.57 -1.57
C THR A 132 11.89 14.54 -1.35
N GLY A 133 11.09 14.68 -0.29
CA GLY A 133 10.05 13.72 0.08
C GLY A 133 10.56 12.57 0.95
N HIS A 134 11.87 12.42 1.13
CA HIS A 134 12.47 11.36 1.93
C HIS A 134 12.08 11.44 3.40
N LEU A 135 11.81 10.28 4.00
CA LEU A 135 11.55 10.12 5.42
C LEU A 135 12.76 9.41 6.04
N VAL A 136 13.49 10.12 6.88
CA VAL A 136 14.66 9.61 7.61
C VAL A 136 14.27 9.35 9.05
N ILE A 137 14.49 8.14 9.54
CA ILE A 137 14.20 7.72 10.90
C ILE A 137 15.52 7.32 11.56
N ASN A 138 15.91 8.07 12.57
CA ASN A 138 17.08 7.82 13.38
C ASN A 138 16.65 7.07 14.63
N MET A 139 17.17 5.86 14.82
CA MET A 139 16.80 4.94 15.89
C MET A 139 18.07 4.54 16.66
N PRO A 140 18.34 5.14 17.83
CA PRO A 140 19.49 4.76 18.63
C PRO A 140 19.28 3.37 19.23
N LYS A 141 20.32 2.54 19.18
CA LYS A 141 20.36 1.21 19.77
C LYS A 141 20.38 1.32 21.31
N VAL A 142 19.87 0.30 21.97
CA VAL A 142 19.86 0.24 23.44
C VAL A 142 21.24 -0.08 24.03
N LYS A 143 22.14 -0.66 23.22
CA LYS A 143 23.50 -1.01 23.67
C LYS A 143 24.27 0.23 24.14
N GLU A 144 24.55 0.27 25.45
CA GLU A 144 25.69 1.00 26.04
C GLU A 144 27.01 0.35 25.63
#